data_AF-A0A2Z4L9N0-F1
#
_entry.id   AF-A0A2Z4L9N0-F1
#
_cell.length_a   1.000
_cell.length_b   1.000
_cell.length_c   1.000
_cell.angle_alpha   90.00
_cell.angle_beta   90.00
_cell.angle_gamma   90.00
#
_symmetry.space_group_name_H-M   'P 1'
#
loop_
_entity.id
_entity.type
_entity.pdbx_description
1 polymer ?
#
loop_
_entity_poly.entity_id
_entity_poly.type
_entity_poly.pdbx_seq_one_letter_code
_entity_poly.pdbx_strand_id
1 'polypeptide(L)'
;MIIDEADVKINLMCKDNLHSNLKLCEVEEFLSGYKQIHTNMKARQMIKIDETSISFSGDANQNVFYPYVYKTSEGNDKWILFMKDDVEGYALYKNPQTEKMQLAWYHRKLDKPLTPEEEEKIITCYVPKKNSKR
;
A
#
# COMPACT_ATOMS: atom_id res chain seq x y z
N MET A 1 -4.54 -1.93 -10.65
CA MET A 1 -4.15 -3.32 -10.35
C MET A 1 -4.48 -3.60 -8.91
N ILE A 2 -5.02 -4.79 -8.59
CA ILE A 2 -5.29 -5.23 -7.23
C ILE A 2 -4.35 -6.39 -6.90
N ILE A 3 -3.72 -6.35 -5.73
CA ILE A 3 -2.89 -7.44 -5.19
C ILE A 3 -3.60 -7.99 -3.95
N ASP A 4 -3.91 -9.28 -3.98
CA ASP A 4 -4.52 -9.97 -2.86
C ASP A 4 -3.47 -10.29 -1.78
N GLU A 5 -3.92 -10.34 -0.53
CA GLU A 5 -3.08 -10.74 0.61
C GLU A 5 -2.39 -12.10 0.43
N ALA A 6 -2.99 -13.02 -0.32
CA ALA A 6 -2.41 -14.33 -0.59
C ALA A 6 -1.21 -14.28 -1.57
N ASP A 7 -1.11 -13.23 -2.39
CA ASP A 7 -0.12 -13.13 -3.46
C ASP A 7 1.15 -12.42 -3.04
N VAL A 8 1.20 -11.91 -1.80
CA VAL A 8 2.28 -11.04 -1.36
C VAL A 8 2.64 -11.21 0.10
N LYS A 9 3.93 -11.02 0.38
CA LYS A 9 4.49 -10.94 1.71
C LYS A 9 5.27 -9.64 1.85
N ILE A 10 5.17 -9.03 3.02
CA ILE A 10 5.71 -7.72 3.31
C ILE A 10 6.84 -7.83 4.33
N ASN A 11 7.94 -7.15 4.06
CA ASN A 11 8.96 -6.83 5.04
C ASN A 11 8.74 -5.38 5.47
N LEU A 12 8.60 -5.15 6.77
CA LEU A 12 8.44 -3.83 7.38
C LEU A 12 9.63 -3.56 8.28
N MET A 13 10.37 -2.51 7.98
CA MET A 13 11.42 -1.97 8.85
C MET A 13 10.82 -0.80 9.62
N CYS A 14 10.92 -0.80 10.95
CA CYS A 14 10.50 0.31 11.80
C CYS A 14 11.52 0.51 12.92
N LYS A 15 12.13 1.70 12.99
CA LYS A 15 13.16 2.02 14.00
C LYS A 15 14.27 0.95 14.08
N ASP A 16 14.81 0.59 12.92
CA ASP A 16 15.83 -0.46 12.75
C ASP A 16 15.41 -1.89 13.13
N ASN A 17 14.13 -2.12 13.44
CA ASN A 17 13.58 -3.45 13.67
C ASN A 17 12.92 -3.97 12.40
N LEU A 18 13.43 -5.11 11.90
CA LEU A 18 12.90 -5.79 10.73
C LEU A 18 11.83 -6.81 11.13
N HIS A 19 10.62 -6.59 10.64
CA HIS A 19 9.51 -7.53 10.68
C HIS A 19 9.32 -8.14 9.29
N SER A 20 9.68 -9.42 9.11
CA SER A 20 9.69 -10.06 7.80
C SER A 20 8.48 -10.95 7.54
N ASN A 21 8.11 -11.08 6.26
CA ASN A 21 7.09 -12.01 5.76
C ASN A 21 5.68 -11.84 6.34
N LEU A 22 5.34 -10.59 6.68
CA LEU A 22 4.03 -10.19 7.17
C LEU A 22 2.97 -10.32 6.07
N LYS A 23 1.77 -10.71 6.45
CA LYS A 23 0.54 -10.57 5.66
C LYS A 23 0.08 -9.11 5.67
N LEU A 24 -0.82 -8.77 4.76
CA LEU A 24 -1.37 -7.41 4.66
C LEU A 24 -2.17 -7.03 5.91
N CYS A 25 -2.89 -7.96 6.55
CA CYS A 25 -3.58 -7.72 7.82
C CYS A 25 -2.62 -7.40 8.96
N GLU A 26 -1.51 -8.13 9.08
CA GLU A 26 -0.49 -7.89 10.12
C GLU A 26 0.17 -6.51 9.95
N VAL A 27 0.40 -6.08 8.70
CA VAL A 27 0.91 -4.75 8.39
C VAL A 27 -0.13 -3.66 8.70
N GLU A 28 -1.40 -3.89 8.40
CA GLU A 28 -2.48 -2.98 8.77
C GLU A 28 -2.53 -2.79 10.28
N GLU A 29 -2.58 -3.89 11.03
CA GLU A 29 -2.69 -3.88 12.49
C GLU A 29 -1.51 -3.10 13.10
N PHE A 30 -0.30 -3.36 12.61
CA PHE A 30 0.91 -2.66 13.03
C PHE A 30 0.83 -1.15 12.79
N LEU A 31 0.32 -0.73 11.62
CA LEU A 31 0.27 0.68 11.23
C LEU A 31 -1.04 1.39 11.65
N SER A 32 -2.00 0.65 12.20
CA SER A 32 -3.35 1.14 12.51
C SER A 32 -3.34 2.30 13.51
N GLY A 33 -2.41 2.26 14.48
CA GLY A 33 -2.23 3.31 15.48
C GLY A 33 -1.91 4.68 14.86
N TYR A 34 -1.17 4.74 13.76
CA TYR A 34 -0.83 6.00 13.09
C TYR A 34 -2.07 6.68 12.49
N LYS A 35 -3.07 5.90 12.04
CA LYS A 35 -4.34 6.47 11.55
C LYS A 35 -5.12 7.17 12.66
N GLN A 36 -5.01 6.67 13.88
CA GLN A 36 -5.71 7.21 15.06
C GLN A 36 -5.07 8.49 15.57
N ILE A 37 -3.73 8.60 15.51
CA ILE A 37 -2.99 9.80 15.94
C ILE A 37 -3.31 11.00 15.04
N HIS A 38 -3.49 10.78 13.72
CA HIS A 38 -3.77 11.85 12.76
C HIS A 38 -5.27 12.09 12.55
N THR A 39 -5.98 12.58 13.58
CA THR A 39 -7.43 12.80 13.53
C THR A 39 -7.85 13.93 12.57
N ASN A 40 -7.10 15.03 12.52
CA ASN A 40 -7.48 16.27 11.83
C ASN A 40 -6.88 16.40 10.41
N MET A 41 -6.83 15.32 9.65
CA MET A 41 -6.32 15.35 8.28
C MET A 41 -7.33 15.96 7.30
N LYS A 42 -6.84 16.79 6.37
CA LYS A 42 -7.63 17.30 5.24
C LYS A 42 -7.81 16.22 4.17
N ALA A 43 -8.87 16.31 3.37
CA ALA A 43 -9.09 15.45 2.22
C ALA A 43 -7.84 15.39 1.32
N ARG A 44 -7.46 14.19 0.91
CA ARG A 44 -6.27 13.88 0.09
C ARG A 44 -4.91 14.21 0.74
N GLN A 45 -4.89 14.55 2.03
CA GLN A 45 -3.63 14.78 2.74
C GLN A 45 -2.91 13.45 2.97
N MET A 46 -1.58 13.48 2.82
CA MET A 46 -0.67 12.39 3.15
C MET A 46 0.27 12.84 4.27
N ILE A 47 0.46 11.99 5.27
CA ILE A 47 1.43 12.20 6.36
C ILE A 47 2.34 10.97 6.39
N LYS A 48 3.64 11.18 6.24
CA LYS A 48 4.62 10.10 6.26
C LYS A 48 4.66 9.46 7.65
N ILE A 49 4.78 8.14 7.71
CA ILE A 49 5.12 7.42 8.92
C ILE A 49 6.66 7.36 8.98
N ASP A 50 7.24 8.16 9.88
CA ASP A 50 8.69 8.30 9.99
C ASP A 50 9.37 7.00 10.45
N GLU A 51 10.66 6.89 10.13
CA GLU A 51 11.53 5.76 10.51
C GLU A 51 10.99 4.39 10.10
N THR A 52 10.11 4.37 9.09
CA THR A 52 9.42 3.17 8.62
C THR A 52 9.59 3.04 7.11
N SER A 53 9.92 1.83 6.66
CA SER A 53 9.97 1.47 5.24
C SER A 53 9.45 0.08 5.02
N ILE A 54 8.95 -0.17 3.82
CA ILE A 54 8.29 -1.40 3.42
C ILE A 54 8.96 -1.92 2.15
N SER A 55 9.14 -3.23 2.06
CA SER A 55 9.49 -3.90 0.81
C SER A 55 8.68 -5.17 0.65
N PHE A 56 8.48 -5.58 -0.59
CA PHE A 56 7.81 -6.85 -0.91
C PHE A 56 8.85 -7.97 -0.86
N SER A 57 8.60 -9.01 -0.06
CA SER A 57 9.59 -10.10 0.15
C SER A 57 9.96 -10.84 -1.13
N GLY A 58 9.07 -10.85 -2.13
CA GLY A 58 9.29 -11.48 -3.44
C GLY A 58 9.73 -10.53 -4.55
N ASP A 59 10.00 -9.25 -4.24
CA ASP A 59 10.38 -8.26 -5.26
C ASP A 59 11.85 -8.38 -5.66
N ALA A 60 12.07 -8.81 -6.89
CA ALA A 60 13.40 -8.95 -7.48
C ALA A 60 14.11 -7.60 -7.65
N ASN A 61 13.35 -6.50 -7.80
CA ASN A 61 13.89 -5.16 -7.97
C ASN A 61 14.20 -4.48 -6.62
N GLN A 62 13.89 -5.14 -5.51
CA GLN A 62 14.12 -4.63 -4.15
C GLN A 62 13.57 -3.21 -3.95
N ASN A 63 12.38 -2.92 -4.51
CA ASN A 63 11.77 -1.61 -4.33
C ASN A 63 11.50 -1.37 -2.84
N VAL A 64 11.83 -0.15 -2.41
CA VAL A 64 11.54 0.36 -1.08
C VAL A 64 10.36 1.31 -1.18
N PHE A 65 9.39 1.12 -0.31
CA PHE A 65 8.20 1.94 -0.18
C PHE A 65 8.20 2.61 1.18
N TYR A 66 7.64 3.80 1.24
CA TYR A 66 7.47 4.55 2.47
C TYR A 66 5.98 4.59 2.83
N PRO A 67 5.60 4.19 4.05
CA PRO A 67 4.22 4.23 4.45
C PRO A 67 3.76 5.66 4.78
N TYR A 68 2.56 5.99 4.33
CA TYR A 68 1.88 7.25 4.64
C TYR A 68 0.48 6.95 5.17
N VAL A 69 0.04 7.71 6.15
CA VAL A 69 -1.39 7.83 6.44
C VAL A 69 -1.99 8.76 5.38
N TYR A 70 -3.02 8.29 4.69
CA TYR A 70 -3.72 9.04 3.66
C TYR A 70 -5.19 9.21 4.03
N LYS A 71 -5.67 10.45 3.93
CA LYS A 71 -7.08 10.78 4.09
C LYS A 71 -7.77 10.75 2.73
N THR A 72 -8.80 9.92 2.58
CA THR A 72 -9.57 9.81 1.33
C THR A 72 -10.21 11.15 0.94
N SER A 73 -10.57 11.31 -0.33
CA SER A 73 -11.24 12.51 -0.82
C SER A 73 -12.64 12.69 -0.23
N GLU A 74 -13.28 11.58 0.10
CA GLU A 74 -14.63 11.50 0.62
C GLU A 74 -14.65 10.70 1.91
N GLY A 75 -15.56 11.05 2.81
CA GLY A 75 -15.79 10.31 4.06
C GLY A 75 -14.73 10.49 5.14
N ASN A 76 -14.84 9.67 6.18
CA ASN A 76 -13.97 9.73 7.35
C ASN A 76 -12.74 8.81 7.28
N ASP A 77 -12.66 8.00 6.23
CA ASP A 77 -11.71 6.92 6.12
C ASP A 77 -10.27 7.39 5.93
N LYS A 78 -9.35 6.58 6.46
CA LYS A 78 -7.91 6.74 6.28
C LYS A 78 -7.32 5.41 5.86
N TRP A 79 -6.49 5.47 4.83
CA TRP A 79 -5.75 4.33 4.33
C TRP A 79 -4.28 4.46 4.66
N ILE A 80 -3.56 3.35 4.56
CA ILE A 80 -2.11 3.37 4.53
C ILE A 80 -1.69 3.30 3.07
N LEU A 81 -0.88 4.25 2.60
CA LEU A 81 -0.25 4.17 1.29
C LEU A 81 1.17 3.67 1.44
N PHE A 82 1.60 2.73 0.61
CA PHE A 82 2.98 2.34 0.41
C PHE A 82 3.49 3.09 -0.82
N MET A 83 4.13 4.23 -0.63
CA MET A 83 4.57 5.10 -1.72
C MET A 83 6.01 4.77 -2.11
N LYS A 84 6.25 4.45 -3.39
CA LYS A 84 7.62 4.29 -3.92
C LYS A 84 8.29 5.66 -4.05
N ASP A 85 7.52 6.63 -4.51
CA ASP A 85 7.91 8.03 -4.71
C ASP A 85 6.69 8.95 -4.51
N ASP A 86 6.81 10.23 -4.85
CA ASP A 86 5.73 11.21 -4.68
C ASP A 86 4.51 11.01 -5.60
N VAL A 87 4.60 10.06 -6.54
CA VAL A 87 3.63 9.86 -7.62
C VAL A 87 2.94 8.51 -7.52
N GLU A 88 3.69 7.42 -7.29
CA GLU A 88 3.22 6.05 -7.43
C GLU A 88 3.40 5.21 -6.16
N GLY A 89 2.42 4.34 -5.90
CA GLY A 89 2.47 3.39 -4.80
C GLY A 89 1.29 2.43 -4.75
N TYR A 90 0.97 1.97 -3.55
CA TYR A 90 -0.16 1.10 -3.27
C TYR A 90 -0.99 1.61 -2.09
N ALA A 91 -2.30 1.62 -2.21
CA ALA A 91 -3.21 1.82 -1.10
C ALA A 91 -3.58 0.48 -0.46
N LEU A 92 -3.30 0.34 0.84
CA LEU A 92 -3.74 -0.77 1.67
C LEU A 92 -5.14 -0.49 2.22
N TYR A 93 -6.09 -1.38 1.93
CA TYR A 93 -7.47 -1.26 2.40
C TYR A 93 -8.11 -2.64 2.62
N LYS A 94 -9.19 -2.67 3.42
CA LYS A 94 -10.04 -3.85 3.59
C LYS A 94 -11.12 -3.83 2.52
N ASN A 95 -11.19 -4.85 1.69
CA ASN A 95 -12.24 -4.98 0.69
C ASN A 95 -13.60 -5.22 1.39
N PRO A 96 -14.64 -4.41 1.12
CA PRO A 96 -15.93 -4.52 1.82
C PRO A 96 -16.73 -5.78 1.44
N GLN A 97 -16.46 -6.39 0.28
CA GLN A 97 -17.17 -7.58 -0.19
C GLN A 97 -16.54 -8.88 0.34
N THR A 98 -15.21 -8.93 0.38
CA THR A 98 -14.48 -10.16 0.77
C THR A 98 -13.96 -10.12 2.20
N GLU A 99 -14.00 -8.95 2.85
CA GLU A 99 -13.41 -8.65 4.14
C GLU A 99 -11.89 -8.90 4.24
N LYS A 100 -11.22 -9.10 3.12
CA LYS A 100 -9.77 -9.33 3.07
C LYS A 100 -9.01 -8.04 2.81
N MET A 101 -7.78 -7.99 3.31
CA MET A 101 -6.85 -6.91 2.99
C MET A 101 -6.35 -7.04 1.56
N GLN A 102 -6.28 -5.92 0.86
CA GLN A 102 -5.81 -5.83 -0.51
C GLN A 102 -4.94 -4.58 -0.69
N LEU A 103 -4.07 -4.62 -1.70
CA LEU A 103 -3.37 -3.44 -2.21
C LEU A 103 -3.97 -3.03 -3.54
N ALA A 104 -4.47 -1.80 -3.64
CA ALA A 104 -4.83 -1.19 -4.91
C ALA A 104 -3.69 -0.28 -5.36
N TRP A 105 -3.28 -0.41 -6.62
CA TRP A 105 -2.32 0.51 -7.21
C TRP A 105 -2.82 1.96 -7.10
N TYR A 106 -1.95 2.85 -6.66
CA TYR A 106 -2.25 4.27 -6.45
C TYR A 106 -1.32 5.11 -7.31
N HIS A 107 -1.90 6.07 -8.03
CA HIS A 107 -1.14 7.05 -8.80
C HIS A 107 -1.74 8.44 -8.65
N ARG A 108 -0.96 9.38 -8.10
CA ARG A 108 -1.44 10.69 -7.63
C ARG A 108 -2.04 11.57 -8.73
N LYS A 109 -1.59 11.40 -9.98
CA LYS A 109 -2.03 12.23 -11.12
C LYS A 109 -3.27 11.68 -11.85
N LEU A 110 -3.85 10.57 -11.38
CA LEU A 110 -5.04 10.01 -12.02
C LEU A 110 -6.30 10.69 -11.46
N ASP A 111 -7.00 11.39 -12.34
CA ASP A 111 -8.33 11.94 -12.02
C ASP A 111 -9.44 10.90 -12.15
N LYS A 112 -9.21 9.84 -12.94
CA LYS A 112 -10.12 8.72 -13.15
C LYS A 112 -9.35 7.40 -13.11
N PRO A 113 -10.00 6.29 -12.68
CA PRO A 113 -9.41 4.97 -12.81
C PRO A 113 -9.10 4.67 -14.27
N LEU A 114 -7.96 4.02 -14.50
CA LEU A 114 -7.59 3.49 -15.80
C LEU A 114 -8.15 2.08 -15.97
N THR A 115 -8.20 1.61 -17.21
CA THR A 115 -8.45 0.19 -17.49
C THR A 115 -7.26 -0.67 -17.03
N PRO A 116 -7.47 -1.96 -16.72
CA PRO A 116 -6.36 -2.83 -16.29
C PRO A 116 -5.18 -2.88 -17.28
N GLU A 117 -5.47 -2.81 -18.58
CA GLU A 117 -4.48 -2.82 -19.67
C GLU A 117 -3.65 -1.54 -19.72
N GLU A 118 -4.24 -0.40 -19.37
CA GLU A 118 -3.54 0.88 -19.27
C GLU A 118 -2.69 0.94 -18.00
N GLU A 119 -3.20 0.43 -16.88
CA GLU A 119 -2.45 0.33 -15.63
C GLU A 119 -1.19 -0.52 -15.81
N GLU A 120 -1.31 -1.72 -16.41
CA GLU A 120 -0.16 -2.62 -16.65
C GLU A 120 0.96 -1.95 -17.47
N LYS A 121 0.65 -0.99 -18.33
CA LYS A 121 1.65 -0.28 -19.16
C LYS A 121 2.43 0.79 -18.40
N ILE A 122 1.91 1.28 -17.28
CA ILE A 122 2.47 2.45 -16.59
C ILE A 122 2.91 2.16 -15.16
N ILE A 123 2.52 1.03 -14.58
CA ILE A 123 3.02 0.62 -13.26
C ILE A 123 4.54 0.46 -13.35
N THR A 124 5.29 1.25 -12.58
CA THR A 124 6.77 1.20 -12.56
C THR A 124 7.34 0.64 -11.26
N CYS A 125 6.48 0.46 -10.25
CA CYS A 125 6.90 0.02 -8.93
C CYS A 125 7.04 -1.52 -8.86
N TYR A 126 6.06 -2.19 -8.27
CA TYR A 126 6.07 -3.64 -8.05
C TYR A 126 4.90 -4.29 -8.77
N VAL A 127 5.15 -5.34 -9.55
CA VAL A 127 4.09 -6.19 -10.09
C VAL A 127 4.31 -7.58 -9.53
N PRO A 128 3.37 -8.14 -8.75
CA PRO A 128 3.53 -9.48 -8.23
C PRO A 128 3.63 -10.46 -9.39
N LYS A 129 4.56 -11.42 -9.28
CA LYS A 129 4.58 -12.54 -10.22
C LYS A 129 3.25 -13.27 -10.07
N LYS A 130 2.39 -13.22 -11.09
CA LYS A 130 1.19 -14.07 -11.12
C LYS A 130 1.70 -15.48 -10.87
N ASN A 131 1.28 -16.10 -9.77
CA ASN A 131 1.53 -17.51 -9.56
C ASN A 131 0.86 -18.19 -10.73
N SER A 132 1.64 -18.57 -11.75
CA SER A 132 1.20 -19.53 -12.73
C SER A 132 0.98 -20.81 -11.94
N LYS A 133 -0.24 -21.01 -11.44
CA LYS A 133 -0.67 -22.32 -11.00
C LYS A 133 -0.57 -23.20 -12.25
N ARG A 134 0.58 -23.86 -12.38
CA ARG A 134 0.74 -25.06 -13.20
C ARG A 134 -0.12 -26.16 -12.60
#